data_AF-A0A947WBP9-F1
#
_entry.id   AF-A0A947WBP9-F1
#
_cell.length_a   1.000
_cell.length_b   1.000
_cell.length_c   1.000
_cell.angle_alpha   90.00
_cell.angle_beta   90.00
_cell.angle_gamma   90.00
#
_symmetry.space_group_name_H-M   'P 1'
#
loop_
_entity.id
_entity.type
_entity.pdbx_description
1 polymer ?
#
loop_
_entity_poly.entity_id
_entity_poly.type
_entity_poly.pdbx_seq_one_letter_code
_entity_poly.pdbx_strand_id
1 'polypeptide(L)' 'MAKQLLDKISIYVPMNKIQHRPVERLIALADKLDRSVNYLVVEAILEYLKREEKKG' A
#
# COMPACT_ATOMS: atom_id res chain seq x y z
N MET A 1 6.46 26.63 -9.69
CA MET A 1 6.48 26.00 -8.35
C MET A 1 5.58 24.78 -8.40
N ALA A 2 6.14 23.57 -8.31
CA ALA A 2 5.33 22.36 -8.23
C ALA A 2 4.49 22.47 -6.95
N LYS A 3 3.17 22.62 -7.12
CA LYS A 3 2.22 22.61 -6.03
C LYS A 3 2.42 21.27 -5.35
N GLN A 4 3.01 21.27 -4.15
CA GLN A 4 3.09 20.09 -3.30
C GLN A 4 1.65 19.68 -3.00
N LEU A 5 1.05 18.91 -3.90
CA LEU A 5 -0.04 18.02 -3.55
C LEU A 5 0.57 17.18 -2.43
N LEU A 6 0.12 17.43 -1.21
CA LEU A 6 0.36 16.49 -0.13
C LEU A 6 -0.40 15.24 -0.57
N ASP A 7 0.32 14.35 -1.25
CA ASP A 7 -0.15 13.26 -2.10
C ASP A 7 -0.90 12.19 -1.28
N LYS A 8 -2.10 12.53 -0.85
CA LYS A 8 -3.01 11.60 -0.20
C LYS A 8 -3.60 10.70 -1.28
N ILE A 9 -3.15 9.46 -1.32
CA ILE A 9 -3.70 8.41 -2.18
C ILE A 9 -4.83 7.72 -1.41
N SER A 10 -6.08 7.88 -1.88
CA SER A 10 -7.20 7.07 -1.43
C SER A 10 -7.26 5.79 -2.27
N ILE A 11 -7.05 4.63 -1.63
CA ILE A 11 -7.06 3.33 -2.31
C ILE A 11 -8.41 2.65 -2.09
N TYR A 12 -9.12 2.34 -3.17
CA TYR A 12 -10.31 1.50 -3.14
C TYR A 12 -9.93 0.02 -3.22
N VAL A 13 -10.48 -0.80 -2.33
CA VAL A 13 -10.32 -2.25 -2.37
C VAL A 13 -11.48 -2.85 -3.17
N PRO A 14 -11.24 -3.47 -4.33
CA PRO A 14 -12.29 -4.10 -5.13
C PRO A 14 -13.05 -5.16 -4.32
N MET A 15 -14.37 -5.30 -4.55
CA MET A 15 -15.21 -6.24 -3.79
C MET A 15 -14.70 -7.68 -3.79
N ASN A 16 -14.21 -8.17 -4.94
CA ASN A 16 -13.64 -9.52 -5.06
C ASN A 16 -12.34 -9.71 -4.24
N LYS A 17 -11.74 -8.62 -3.73
CA LYS A 17 -10.55 -8.66 -2.87
C LYS A 17 -10.87 -8.43 -1.39
N ILE A 18 -12.07 -7.96 -1.05
CA ILE A 18 -12.50 -7.71 0.34
C ILE A 18 -12.45 -9.00 1.17
N GLN A 19 -12.81 -10.15 0.59
CA GLN A 19 -12.76 -11.45 1.25
C GLN A 19 -11.36 -11.83 1.77
N HIS A 20 -10.29 -11.28 1.17
CA HIS A 20 -8.92 -11.50 1.60
C HIS A 20 -8.49 -10.57 2.74
N ARG A 21 -9.38 -9.67 3.17
CA ARG A 21 -9.21 -8.72 4.28
C ARG A 21 -7.84 -8.02 4.26
N PRO A 22 -7.43 -7.43 3.13
CA PRO A 22 -6.07 -6.90 2.97
C PRO A 22 -5.76 -5.78 3.96
N VAL A 23 -6.74 -4.91 4.25
CA VAL A 23 -6.58 -3.79 5.19
C VAL A 23 -6.38 -4.29 6.62
N GLU A 24 -7.23 -5.22 7.10
CA GLU A 24 -7.09 -5.82 8.44
C GLU A 24 -5.74 -6.51 8.62
N ARG A 25 -5.30 -7.28 7.61
CA ARG A 25 -4.01 -7.97 7.62
C ARG A 25 -2.84 -6.99 7.64
N LEU A 26 -2.95 -5.87 6.92
CA LEU A 26 -1.92 -4.85 6.88
C LEU A 26 -1.80 -4.11 8.21
N ILE A 27 -2.93 -3.77 8.85
CA ILE A 27 -2.97 -3.18 10.20
C ILE A 27 -2.29 -4.12 11.21
N ALA A 28 -2.69 -5.39 11.24
CA ALA A 28 -2.10 -6.37 12.16
C ALA A 28 -0.60 -6.59 11.91
N LEU A 29 -0.14 -6.48 10.66
CA LEU A 29 1.29 -6.55 10.33
C LEU A 29 2.04 -5.28 10.79
N ALA A 30 1.44 -4.11 10.60
CA ALA A 30 1.99 -2.83 11.03
C ALA A 30 2.24 -2.82 12.55
N ASP A 31 1.26 -3.28 13.33
CA ASP A 31 1.36 -3.40 14.79
C ASP A 31 2.49 -4.35 15.21
N LYS A 32 2.62 -5.50 14.54
CA LYS A 32 3.69 -6.48 14.83
C LYS A 32 5.08 -5.96 14.52
N LEU A 33 5.21 -5.08 13.51
CA LEU A 33 6.48 -4.52 13.07
C LEU A 33 6.83 -3.20 13.76
N ASP A 34 5.93 -2.66 14.60
CA ASP A 34 6.02 -1.31 15.17
C ASP A 34 6.23 -0.25 14.07
N ARG A 35 5.42 -0.31 13.00
CA ARG A 35 5.49 0.60 11.85
C ARG A 35 4.11 1.16 11.52
N SER A 36 4.08 2.29 10.81
CA SER A 36 2.80 2.83 10.32
C SER A 36 2.26 2.02 9.15
N VAL A 37 0.93 1.90 9.07
CA VAL A 37 0.25 1.27 7.93
C VAL A 37 0.62 1.96 6.61
N ASN A 38 0.70 3.30 6.60
CA ASN A 38 1.10 4.07 5.42
C ASN A 38 2.49 3.69 4.91
N TYR A 39 3.45 3.47 5.81
CA TYR A 39 4.78 3.01 5.43
C TYR A 39 4.70 1.66 4.69
N LEU A 40 3.95 0.70 5.23
CA LEU A 40 3.78 -0.61 4.57
C LEU A 40 3.04 -0.52 3.23
N VAL A 41 2.05 0.38 3.11
CA VAL A 41 1.37 0.61 1.81
C VAL A 41 2.37 1.10 0.77
N VAL A 42 3.21 2.08 1.10
CA VAL A 42 4.21 2.61 0.17
C VAL A 42 5.22 1.54 -0.22
N GLU A 43 5.74 0.77 0.74
CA GLU A 43 6.66 -0.35 0.45
C GLU A 43 6.01 -1.37 -0.50
N ALA A 44 4.75 -1.75 -0.25
CA ALA A 44 4.03 -2.70 -1.11
C ALA A 44 3.84 -2.17 -2.55
N ILE A 45 3.61 -0.86 -2.71
CA ILE A 45 3.54 -0.20 -4.02
C ILE A 45 4.91 -0.29 -4.72
N LEU A 46 6.00 0.07 -4.04
CA LEU A 46 7.36 0.05 -4.60
C LEU A 46 7.79 -1.37 -4.99
N GLU A 47 7.49 -2.37 -4.15
CA GLU A 47 7.77 -3.78 -4.45
C GLU A 47 7.00 -4.28 -5.68
N TYR A 48 5.73 -3.90 -5.80
CA TYR A 48 4.92 -4.25 -6.97
C TYR A 48 5.51 -3.65 -8.24
N LEU A 49 5.82 -2.35 -8.24
CA LEU A 49 6.40 -1.66 -9.40
C LEU A 49 7.74 -2.30 -9.81
N LYS A 50 8.65 -2.50 -8.85
CA LYS A 50 9.95 -3.15 -9.10
C LYS A 50 9.80 -4.54 -9.73
N ARG A 51 8.75 -5.30 -9.37
CA ARG A 51 8.49 -6.61 -9.97
C ARG A 51 7.99 -6.50 -11.40
N GLU A 52 7.08 -5.57 -11.69
CA GLU A 52 6.51 -5.40 -13.03
C GLU A 52 7.50 -4.75 -13.99
N GLU A 53 8.31 -3.80 -13.54
CA GLU A 53 9.37 -3.16 -14.35
C GLU A 53 10.44 -4.15 -14.82
N LYS A 54 10.68 -5.23 -14.07
CA LYS A 54 11.61 -6.30 -14.46
C LYS A 54 11.08 -7.25 -15.54
N LYS A 55 9.79 -7.20 -15.85
CA LYS A 55 9.16 -8.06 -16.88
C LYS A 55 9.18 -7.42 -18.26
N GLY A 56 9.45 -6.12 -18.35
CA GLY A 56 9.77 -5.41 -19.59
C GLY A 56 11.27 -5.39 -19.83
#